data_AF-A0AA47NQ68-F1
#
_entry.id   AF-A0AA47NQ68-F1
#
_cell.length_a   1.000
_cell.length_b   1.000
_cell.length_c   1.000
_cell.angle_alpha   90.00
_cell.angle_beta   90.00
_cell.angle_gamma   90.00
#
_symmetry.space_group_name_H-M   'P 1'
#
loop_
_entity.id
_entity.type
_entity.pdbx_description
1 polymer ?
#
loop_
_entity_poly.entity_id
_entity_poly.type
_entity_poly.pdbx_seq_one_letter_code
_entity_poly.pdbx_strand_id
1 'polypeptide(L)'
;MENHFTKLQPLHGRWMFHKATGGCGQRRLTVVPLDAEGYSGQQLKAASNNGKNILFLVPIQEELDTTPLPYNSAEFSRMPQVACHICSATIPLQMLILHAENCQPTEVVSVILCDFTSWYEVVILMDPIVLL
;
A
#
# COMPACT_ATOMS: atom_id res chain seq x y z
N MET A 1 -2.24 2.02 44.32
CA MET A 1 -1.44 2.79 43.34
C MET A 1 -0.89 1.82 42.29
N GLU A 2 -1.75 1.12 41.55
CA GLU A 2 -1.35 -0.13 40.86
C GLU A 2 -2.14 -0.39 39.56
N ASN A 3 -2.37 0.67 38.77
CA ASN A 3 -3.14 0.60 37.52
C ASN A 3 -2.29 0.83 36.26
N HIS A 4 -0.96 0.84 36.37
CA HIS A 4 -0.05 1.07 35.25
C HIS A 4 0.83 -0.15 34.99
N PHE A 5 0.92 -0.57 33.73
CA PHE A 5 1.86 -1.60 33.32
C PHE A 5 3.23 -0.96 33.11
N THR A 6 4.17 -1.20 34.03
CA THR A 6 5.54 -0.63 33.95
C THR A 6 6.24 -0.99 32.63
N LYS A 7 5.96 -2.17 32.08
CA LYS A 7 6.48 -2.63 30.78
C LYS A 7 6.00 -1.79 29.59
N LEU A 8 4.92 -1.03 29.74
CA LEU A 8 4.37 -0.16 28.70
C LEU A 8 4.83 1.29 28.84
N GLN A 9 5.55 1.67 29.91
CA GLN A 9 6.12 3.02 30.05
C GLN A 9 6.98 3.50 28.89
N PRO A 10 7.83 2.67 28.25
CA PRO A 10 8.65 3.13 27.14
C PRO A 10 7.89 3.24 25.80
N LEU A 11 6.60 2.86 25.75
CA LEU A 11 5.83 2.97 24.52
C LEU A 11 5.30 4.39 24.36
N HIS A 12 5.68 5.01 23.25
CA HIS A 12 5.19 6.33 22.84
C HIS A 12 4.33 6.21 21.58
N GLY A 13 3.43 7.16 21.35
CA GLY A 13 2.48 7.14 20.23
C GLY A 13 1.24 6.29 20.47
N ARG A 14 0.48 6.03 19.40
CA ARG A 14 -0.79 5.30 19.46
C ARG A 14 -0.59 3.82 19.13
N TRP A 15 -1.12 2.94 19.98
CA TRP A 15 -0.99 1.49 19.84
C TRP A 15 -2.36 0.81 19.87
N MET A 16 -2.48 -0.31 19.19
CA MET A 16 -3.65 -1.19 19.24
C MET A 16 -3.26 -2.51 19.89
N PHE A 17 -4.07 -2.98 20.85
CA PHE A 17 -3.86 -4.27 21.49
C PHE A 17 -4.75 -5.33 20.85
N HIS A 18 -4.15 -6.48 20.54
CA HIS A 18 -4.86 -7.65 20.06
C HIS A 18 -4.74 -8.77 21.09
N LYS A 19 -5.84 -9.46 21.38
CA LYS A 19 -5.86 -10.66 22.20
C LYS A 19 -6.18 -11.88 21.35
N ALA A 20 -5.50 -12.99 21.61
CA ALA A 20 -5.88 -14.28 21.06
C ALA A 20 -7.17 -14.78 21.73
N THR A 21 -8.16 -15.17 20.93
CA THR A 21 -9.31 -15.92 21.43
C THR A 21 -8.99 -17.42 21.48
N GLY A 22 -9.46 -18.11 22.51
CA GLY A 22 -9.25 -19.56 22.67
C GLY A 22 -10.01 -20.39 21.63
N GLY A 23 -9.52 -21.59 21.34
CA GLY A 23 -10.09 -22.53 20.37
C GLY A 23 -9.03 -23.49 19.81
N CYS A 24 -9.44 -24.64 19.27
CA CYS A 24 -8.55 -25.58 18.61
C CYS A 24 -8.38 -25.22 17.11
N GLY A 25 -7.14 -25.16 16.62
CA GLY A 25 -6.84 -25.08 15.19
C GLY A 25 -6.48 -23.69 14.66
N GLN A 26 -7.17 -22.61 15.05
CA GLN A 26 -6.85 -21.24 14.64
C GLN A 26 -7.22 -20.24 15.76
N ARG A 27 -6.21 -19.63 16.40
CA ARG A 27 -6.44 -18.57 17.39
C ARG A 27 -6.68 -17.25 16.67
N ARG A 28 -7.95 -16.89 16.48
CA ARG A 28 -8.33 -15.61 15.91
C ARG A 28 -7.86 -14.48 16.83
N LEU A 29 -7.14 -13.50 16.27
CA LEU A 29 -6.82 -12.27 16.97
C LEU A 29 -8.05 -11.36 16.97
N THR A 30 -8.36 -10.78 18.12
CA THR A 30 -9.45 -9.82 18.30
C THR A 30 -8.88 -8.54 18.90
N VAL A 31 -9.34 -7.40 18.40
CA VAL A 31 -8.93 -6.08 18.90
C VAL A 31 -9.52 -5.87 20.30
N VAL A 32 -8.68 -5.39 21.23
CA VAL A 32 -9.14 -4.86 22.52
C VAL A 32 -9.62 -3.43 22.24
N PRO A 33 -10.89 -3.10 22.51
CA PRO A 33 -11.43 -1.78 22.19
C PRO A 33 -10.72 -0.69 23.02
N LEU A 34 -10.47 0.48 22.42
CA LEU A 34 -10.01 1.65 23.17
C LEU A 34 -11.18 2.28 23.91
N ASP A 35 -10.92 2.77 25.12
CA ASP A 35 -11.84 3.66 25.84
C ASP A 35 -11.55 5.14 25.48
N ALA A 36 -12.39 6.06 25.97
CA ALA A 36 -12.27 7.50 25.71
C ALA A 36 -10.90 8.08 26.10
N GLU A 37 -10.30 7.56 27.18
CA GLU A 37 -8.98 7.95 27.69
C GLU A 37 -7.86 7.01 27.23
N GLY A 38 -8.15 6.06 26.33
CA GLY A 38 -7.21 5.02 25.90
C GLY A 38 -7.33 3.72 26.70
N TYR A 39 -6.22 3.00 26.87
CA TYR A 39 -6.21 1.73 27.58
C TYR A 39 -5.92 1.91 29.07
N SER A 40 -6.84 1.45 29.91
CA SER A 40 -6.59 1.38 31.35
C SER A 40 -5.87 0.09 31.74
N GLY A 41 -5.13 0.11 32.85
CA GLY A 41 -4.48 -1.09 33.36
C GLY A 41 -5.47 -2.21 33.69
N GLN A 42 -6.64 -1.85 34.22
CA GLN A 42 -7.71 -2.80 34.54
C GLN A 42 -8.25 -3.47 33.28
N GLN A 43 -8.45 -2.70 32.21
CA GLN A 43 -8.94 -3.22 30.93
C GLN A 43 -7.96 -4.21 30.29
N LEU A 44 -6.66 -3.87 30.24
CA LEU A 44 -5.64 -4.77 29.68
C LEU A 44 -5.44 -6.01 30.56
N LYS A 45 -5.56 -5.87 31.89
CA LYS A 45 -5.53 -6.99 32.85
C LYS A 45 -6.72 -7.93 32.64
N ALA A 46 -7.92 -7.39 32.40
CA ALA A 46 -9.10 -8.18 32.05
C ALA A 46 -8.93 -8.88 30.69
N ALA A 47 -8.46 -8.16 29.66
CA ALA A 47 -8.25 -8.69 28.32
C ALA A 47 -7.20 -9.82 28.27
N SER A 48 -6.17 -9.75 29.12
CA SER A 48 -5.09 -10.73 29.23
C SER A 48 -5.38 -11.88 30.21
N ASN A 49 -6.60 -11.99 30.77
CA ASN A 49 -6.93 -12.96 31.82
C ASN A 49 -5.92 -12.90 32.99
N ASN A 50 -5.75 -11.71 33.56
CA ASN A 50 -4.81 -11.42 34.64
C ASN A 50 -3.35 -11.72 34.26
N GLY A 51 -2.95 -11.45 33.01
CA GLY A 51 -1.60 -11.70 32.49
C GLY A 51 -1.31 -13.13 32.04
N LYS A 52 -2.30 -14.03 32.04
CA LYS A 52 -2.13 -15.42 31.57
C LYS A 52 -2.07 -15.53 30.05
N ASN A 53 -2.72 -14.60 29.34
CA ASN A 53 -2.77 -14.56 27.89
C ASN A 53 -1.86 -13.47 27.34
N ILE A 54 -1.16 -13.79 26.26
CA ILE A 54 -0.34 -12.83 25.52
C ILE A 54 -1.24 -11.82 24.81
N LEU A 55 -0.90 -10.54 24.94
CA LEU A 55 -1.43 -9.47 24.11
C LEU A 55 -0.38 -9.10 23.06
N PHE A 56 -0.83 -8.90 21.83
CA PHE A 56 0.00 -8.41 20.74
C PHE A 56 -0.19 -6.91 20.60
N LEU A 57 0.89 -6.18 20.34
CA LEU A 57 0.88 -4.74 20.15
C LEU A 57 1.12 -4.46 18.67
N VAL A 58 0.29 -3.58 18.11
CA VAL A 58 0.41 -3.11 16.73
C VAL A 58 0.43 -1.58 16.77
N PRO A 59 1.43 -0.93 16.14
CA PRO A 59 1.41 0.53 16.05
C PRO A 59 0.19 0.96 15.23
N ILE A 60 -0.55 1.94 15.73
CA ILE A 60 -1.62 2.56 14.94
C ILE A 60 -0.92 3.53 13.99
N GLN A 61 -1.03 3.28 12.70
CA GLN A 61 -0.54 4.18 11.67
C GLN A 61 -1.31 5.51 11.77
N GLU A 62 -0.63 6.59 12.17
CA GLU A 62 -1.24 7.91 12.37
C GLU A 62 -1.56 8.59 11.04
N GLU A 63 -0.67 8.43 10.06
CA GLU A 63 -0.80 8.96 8.70
C GLU A 63 -0.68 7.82 7.69
N LEU A 64 -1.64 7.76 6.76
CA LEU A 64 -1.59 6.78 5.69
C LEU A 64 -0.44 7.14 4.76
N ASP A 65 0.47 6.19 4.54
CA ASP A 65 1.51 6.37 3.54
C ASP A 65 0.85 6.39 2.16
N THR A 66 0.83 7.57 1.54
CA THR A 66 0.31 7.78 0.18
C THR A 66 1.41 7.74 -0.87
N THR A 67 2.63 7.31 -0.51
CA THR A 67 3.67 7.09 -1.52
C THR A 67 3.21 5.99 -2.48
N PRO A 68 3.32 6.22 -3.81
CA PRO A 68 2.88 5.23 -4.77
C PRO A 68 3.75 3.98 -4.68
N LEU A 69 3.13 2.81 -4.76
CA LEU A 69 3.85 1.54 -4.81
C LEU A 69 4.76 1.50 -6.06
N PRO A 70 5.98 0.95 -5.94
CA PRO A 70 6.89 0.82 -7.07
C PRO A 70 6.34 -0.17 -8.10
N TYR A 71 6.62 0.02 -9.39
CA TYR A 71 6.04 -0.81 -10.46
C TYR A 71 6.39 -2.31 -10.39
N ASN A 72 7.45 -2.68 -9.66
CA ASN A 72 7.86 -4.07 -9.43
C ASN A 72 7.19 -4.71 -8.19
N SER A 73 6.25 -4.02 -7.55
CA SER A 73 5.47 -4.51 -6.41
C SER A 73 4.69 -5.78 -6.74
N ALA A 74 4.63 -6.72 -5.79
CA ALA A 74 3.91 -7.99 -5.95
C ALA A 74 2.40 -7.79 -6.14
N GLU A 75 1.87 -6.69 -5.62
CA GLU A 75 0.49 -6.24 -5.78
C GLU A 75 0.09 -6.09 -7.26
N PHE A 76 1.07 -5.75 -8.12
CA PHE A 76 0.88 -5.56 -9.55
C PHE A 76 1.11 -6.83 -10.39
N SER A 77 1.55 -7.94 -9.79
CA SER A 77 1.87 -9.19 -10.51
C SER A 77 0.71 -9.77 -11.33
N ARG A 78 -0.53 -9.50 -10.90
CA ARG A 78 -1.76 -9.94 -11.59
C ARG A 78 -2.27 -8.93 -12.62
N MET A 79 -1.68 -7.75 -12.70
CA MET A 79 -2.02 -6.75 -13.71
C MET A 79 -1.34 -7.10 -15.04
N PRO A 80 -1.98 -6.81 -16.19
CA PRO A 80 -1.33 -6.91 -17.49
C PRO A 80 -0.06 -6.06 -17.52
N GLN A 81 1.06 -6.67 -17.91
CA GLN A 81 2.37 -6.02 -17.96
C GLN A 81 2.72 -5.63 -19.39
N VAL A 82 3.43 -4.52 -19.56
CA VAL A 82 3.94 -4.04 -20.84
C VAL A 82 5.35 -3.47 -20.66
N ALA A 83 6.22 -3.66 -21.65
CA ALA A 83 7.53 -3.03 -21.67
C ALA A 83 7.41 -1.59 -22.22
N CYS A 84 7.94 -0.62 -21.48
CA CYS A 84 8.04 0.75 -21.97
C CYS A 84 9.00 0.82 -23.17
N HIS A 85 8.60 1.44 -24.27
CA HIS A 85 9.45 1.54 -25.45
C HIS A 85 10.67 2.47 -25.25
N ILE A 86 10.56 3.43 -24.33
CA ILE A 86 11.61 4.44 -24.08
C ILE A 86 12.72 3.88 -23.18
N CYS A 87 12.35 3.27 -22.06
CA CYS A 87 13.32 2.82 -21.04
C CYS A 87 13.39 1.29 -20.89
N SER A 88 12.58 0.52 -21.62
CA SER A 88 12.43 -0.95 -21.55
C SER A 88 11.92 -1.51 -20.22
N ALA A 89 11.59 -0.67 -19.24
CA ALA A 89 11.05 -1.13 -17.96
C ALA A 89 9.70 -1.83 -18.15
N THR A 90 9.52 -2.97 -17.49
CA THR A 90 8.23 -3.69 -17.45
C THR A 90 7.34 -3.05 -16.39
N ILE A 91 6.19 -2.54 -16.82
CA ILE A 91 5.29 -1.73 -16.00
C ILE A 91 3.85 -2.23 -16.20
N PRO A 92 2.98 -2.14 -15.19
CA PRO A 92 1.56 -2.42 -15.37
C PRO A 92 0.94 -1.51 -16.43
N LEU A 93 0.17 -2.08 -17.36
CA LEU A 93 -0.42 -1.36 -18.50
C LEU A 93 -1.19 -0.10 -18.07
N GLN A 94 -1.89 -0.17 -16.94
CA GLN A 94 -2.67 0.96 -16.39
C GLN A 94 -1.80 2.11 -15.90
N MET A 95 -0.56 1.85 -15.51
CA MET A 95 0.40 2.85 -15.03
C MET A 95 1.30 3.39 -16.15
N LEU A 96 1.18 2.87 -17.38
CA LEU A 96 2.03 3.28 -18.50
C LEU A 96 1.92 4.78 -18.82
N ILE A 97 0.72 5.36 -18.69
CA ILE A 97 0.48 6.78 -18.95
C ILE A 97 1.26 7.65 -17.94
N LEU A 98 1.15 7.35 -16.65
CA LEU A 98 1.87 8.06 -15.58
C LEU A 98 3.39 7.89 -15.70
N HIS A 99 3.84 6.73 -16.16
CA HIS A 99 5.25 6.50 -16.44
C HIS A 99 5.73 7.35 -17.62
N ALA A 100 4.96 7.44 -18.71
CA ALA A 100 5.35 8.17 -19.91
C ALA A 100 5.56 9.67 -19.66
N GLU A 101 4.81 10.27 -18.74
CA GLU A 101 4.96 11.68 -18.35
C GLU A 101 6.33 12.00 -17.73
N ASN A 102 6.95 11.03 -17.06
CA ASN A 102 8.21 11.20 -16.32
C ASN A 102 9.32 10.27 -16.81
N CYS A 103 9.13 9.62 -17.96
CA CYS A 103 10.09 8.65 -18.47
C CYS A 103 11.30 9.36 -19.07
N GLN A 104 12.49 9.00 -18.62
CA GLN A 104 13.74 9.45 -19.23
C GLN A 104 14.33 8.32 -20.08
N PRO A 105 14.84 8.64 -21.28
CA PRO A 105 15.55 7.65 -22.07
C PRO A 105 16.76 7.15 -21.28
N THR A 106 16.85 5.83 -21.11
CA THR A 106 18.07 5.22 -20.59
C THR A 106 19.16 5.47 -21.63
N GLU A 107 20.31 6.02 -21.25
CA GLU A 107 21.40 6.28 -22.18
C GLU A 107 21.91 4.96 -22.78
N VAL A 108 21.31 4.54 -23.91
CA VAL A 108 21.85 3.80 -25.06
C VAL A 108 20.72 3.34 -25.98
N VAL A 109 19.96 4.25 -26.62
CA VAL A 109 19.43 4.00 -27.97
C VAL A 109 19.47 5.32 -28.73
N SER A 110 20.15 5.30 -29.87
CA SER A 110 20.25 6.39 -30.84
C SER A 110 18.91 7.06 -31.09
N VAL A 111 18.93 8.38 -30.99
CA VAL A 111 17.88 9.31 -31.40
C VAL A 111 17.31 8.91 -32.76
N ILE A 112 16.08 8.43 -32.78
CA ILE A 112 15.15 8.78 -33.86
C ILE A 112 14.14 9.69 -33.18
N LEU A 113 14.29 10.99 -33.44
CA LEU A 113 13.29 12.00 -33.14
C LEU A 113 12.00 11.59 -33.85
N CYS A 114 11.09 10.93 -33.15
CA CYS A 114 9.69 10.99 -33.49
C CYS A 114 9.13 12.16 -32.70
N ASP A 115 9.14 13.34 -33.32
CA ASP A 115 8.50 14.53 -32.78
C ASP A 115 7.05 14.22 -32.38
N PHE A 116 6.67 14.64 -31.18
CA PHE A 116 5.36 14.43 -30.55
C PHE A 116 4.25 15.28 -31.19
N THR A 117 4.44 15.74 -32.43
CA THR A 117 3.55 16.65 -33.17
C THR A 117 2.69 15.97 -34.23
N SER A 118 2.56 14.63 -34.26
CA SER A 118 1.76 13.94 -35.29
C SER A 118 0.48 13.25 -34.76
N TRP A 119 0.19 13.33 -33.46
CA TRP A 119 -1.05 12.72 -32.92
C TRP A 119 -2.34 13.35 -33.47
N TYR A 120 -2.27 14.55 -34.06
CA TYR A 120 -3.38 15.18 -34.79
C TYR A 120 -3.42 14.81 -36.29
N GLU A 121 -2.34 14.31 -36.89
CA GLU A 121 -2.34 13.89 -38.30
C GLU A 121 -2.82 12.46 -38.50
N VAL A 122 -2.61 11.57 -37.52
CA VAL A 122 -3.13 10.19 -37.57
C VAL A 122 -4.66 10.14 -37.55
N VAL A 123 -5.32 11.16 -36.97
CA VAL A 123 -6.80 11.25 -36.96
C VAL A 123 -7.37 11.69 -38.33
N ILE A 124 -6.56 12.30 -39.20
CA ILE A 124 -7.04 12.82 -40.50
C ILE A 124 -6.81 11.81 -41.65
N LEU A 125 -6.03 10.74 -41.42
CA LEU A 125 -5.67 9.72 -42.43
C LEU A 125 -6.39 8.37 -42.24
N MET A 126 -7.55 8.36 -41.59
CA MET A 126 -8.51 7.24 -41.66
C MET A 126 -9.81 7.76 -42.33
N ASP A 127 -9.82 7.70 -43.66
CA ASP A 127 -10.92 7.74 -44.64
C ASP A 127 -12.26 8.43 -44.31
N PRO A 128 -12.68 9.42 -45.14
CA PRO A 128 -14.08 9.68 -45.44
C PRO A 128 -14.46 9.08 -46.81
N ILE A 129 -14.30 7.77 -47.03
CA ILE A 129 -14.80 7.10 -48.23
C ILE A 129 -15.38 5.72 -47.88
N VAL A 130 -16.53 5.70 -47.20
CA VAL A 130 -17.65 4.78 -47.48
C VAL A 130 -18.94 5.43 -46.94
N LEU A 131 -19.47 6.40 -47.66
CA LEU A 131 -20.89 6.79 -47.54
C LEU A 131 -21.33 7.48 -48.83
N LEU A 132 -21.48 6.66 -49.87
CA LEU A 132 -22.37 6.83 -51.02
C LEU A 132 -22.54 5.48 -51.72
#